data_AF-A0A7S2ICD8-F1
#
_entry.id   AF-A0A7S2ICD8-F1
#
_cell.length_a   1.000
_cell.length_b   1.000
_cell.length_c   1.000
_cell.angle_alpha   90.00
_cell.angle_beta   90.00
_cell.angle_gamma   90.00
#
_symmetry.space_group_name_H-M   'P 1'
#
loop_
_entity.id
_entity.type
_entity.pdbx_description
1 polymer ?
#
loop_
_entity_poly.entity_id
_entity_poly.type
_entity_poly.pdbx_seq_one_letter_code
_entity_poly.pdbx_strand_id
1 'polypeptide(L)'
;YSVDGKYSAQWNRKQHTAAKKKKDDTVLQHSTFQSDKIQMILARKRTSRIVTFGKRDFTFVSVSDLPRPEDNVWISGTVSVSTPKFPRQKGYTRAFQDSIAFYQELSPDEKTGEDRTYLTIVCRIDLNDSK
;
A
#
# COMPACT_ATOMS: atom_id res chain seq x y z
N TYR A 1 11.63 31.33 18.34
CA TYR A 1 10.68 30.47 19.08
C TYR A 1 10.94 29.03 18.67
N SER A 2 11.54 28.25 19.57
CA SER A 2 11.84 26.82 19.36
C SER A 2 10.60 26.00 19.72
N VAL A 3 10.24 25.05 18.85
CA VAL A 3 9.43 23.89 19.21
C VAL A 3 10.18 22.67 18.67
N ASP A 4 11.09 22.17 19.49
CA ASP A 4 11.66 20.83 19.37
C ASP A 4 10.54 19.79 19.50
N GLY A 5 10.17 19.19 18.37
CA GLY A 5 9.17 18.12 18.31
C GLY A 5 9.48 17.17 17.17
N LYS A 6 10.53 16.36 17.34
CA LYS A 6 10.87 15.25 16.44
C LYS A 6 9.76 14.20 16.47
N TYR A 7 8.71 14.36 15.66
CA TYR A 7 7.80 13.26 15.32
C TYR A 7 8.45 12.39 14.24
N SER A 8 9.43 11.57 14.64
CA SER A 8 9.81 10.41 13.83
C SER A 8 8.83 9.29 14.16
N ALA A 9 7.77 9.14 13.35
CA ALA A 9 6.97 7.92 13.34
C ALA A 9 7.86 6.78 12.83
N GLN A 10 8.63 6.16 13.73
CA GLN A 10 9.30 4.90 13.49
C GLN A 10 8.20 3.83 13.36
N TRP A 11 7.71 3.63 12.14
CA TRP A 11 6.90 2.47 11.80
C TRP A 11 7.75 1.23 12.01
N ASN A 12 7.48 0.57 13.15
CA ASN A 12 8.15 -0.65 13.58
C ASN A 12 7.89 -1.75 12.53
N ARG A 13 8.92 -2.07 11.74
CA ARG A 13 8.92 -3.08 10.67
C ARG A 13 8.72 -4.53 11.18
N LYS A 14 8.29 -4.73 12.43
CA LYS A 14 8.33 -6.01 13.17
C LYS A 14 6.98 -6.70 13.44
N GLN A 15 5.84 -6.15 13.03
CA GLN A 15 4.53 -6.77 13.35
C GLN A 15 3.92 -7.67 12.24
N HIS A 16 4.64 -8.01 11.16
CA HIS A 16 4.15 -8.98 10.16
C HIS A 16 4.65 -10.42 10.34
N THR A 17 5.11 -10.80 11.54
CA THR A 17 5.56 -12.16 11.85
C THR A 17 4.74 -12.81 12.96
N ALA A 18 3.46 -13.11 12.69
CA ALA A 18 2.73 -14.22 13.33
C ALA A 18 1.30 -14.36 12.79
N ALA A 19 1.14 -14.58 11.48
CA ALA A 19 -0.05 -15.25 10.97
C ALA A 19 0.44 -16.48 10.19
N LYS A 20 -0.07 -17.67 10.54
CA LYS A 20 0.30 -18.95 9.92
C LYS A 20 0.31 -18.80 8.40
N LYS A 21 1.52 -18.83 7.83
CA LYS A 21 1.78 -18.63 6.41
C LYS A 21 1.24 -19.83 5.64
N LYS A 22 -0.01 -19.75 5.18
CA LYS A 22 -0.36 -20.39 3.89
C LYS A 22 0.69 -19.87 2.91
N LYS A 23 1.31 -20.77 2.14
CA LYS A 23 2.36 -20.43 1.16
C LYS A 23 1.74 -19.62 0.02
N ASP A 24 1.33 -18.40 0.31
CA ASP A 24 0.96 -17.41 -0.68
C ASP A 24 2.26 -16.96 -1.33
N ASP A 25 2.43 -17.28 -2.61
CA ASP A 25 3.54 -16.88 -3.48
C ASP A 25 3.54 -15.37 -3.78
N THR A 26 3.23 -14.54 -2.77
CA THR A 26 3.28 -13.09 -2.84
C THR A 26 4.74 -12.67 -2.79
N VAL A 27 5.36 -12.57 -3.96
CA VAL A 27 6.70 -11.97 -4.10
C VAL A 27 6.54 -10.49 -4.35
N LEU A 28 7.01 -9.69 -3.39
CA LEU A 28 7.14 -8.25 -3.48
C LEU A 28 8.57 -7.91 -3.94
N GLN A 29 8.69 -7.28 -5.11
CA GLN A 29 9.93 -6.64 -5.55
C GLN A 29 9.71 -5.14 -5.52
N HIS A 30 10.64 -4.37 -4.97
CA HIS A 30 10.46 -2.92 -4.83
C HIS A 30 11.71 -2.08 -5.14
N SER A 31 11.49 -0.84 -5.58
CA SER A 31 12.48 0.23 -5.57
C SER A 31 11.86 1.52 -5.05
N THR A 32 12.59 2.21 -4.16
CA THR A 32 12.09 3.38 -3.43
C THR A 32 12.65 4.67 -4.04
N PHE A 33 11.79 5.68 -4.15
CA PHE A 33 12.15 7.07 -4.38
C PHE A 33 11.55 7.91 -3.25
N GLN A 34 12.33 8.83 -2.69
CA GLN A 34 11.91 9.68 -1.58
C GLN A 34 12.16 11.14 -1.96
N SER A 35 11.11 11.96 -1.93
CA SER A 35 11.22 13.42 -1.85
C SER A 35 10.75 13.85 -0.46
N ASP A 36 11.11 15.05 -0.01
CA ASP A 36 10.96 15.52 1.38
C ASP A 36 9.56 15.37 1.99
N LYS A 37 8.51 15.18 1.17
CA LYS A 37 7.13 15.00 1.61
C LYS A 37 6.43 13.75 1.06
N ILE A 38 6.95 13.17 -0.03
CA ILE A 38 6.29 12.08 -0.74
C ILE A 38 7.24 10.89 -0.83
N GLN A 39 6.78 9.75 -0.32
CA GLN A 39 7.43 8.47 -0.49
C GLN A 39 6.78 7.70 -1.63
N MET A 40 7.59 7.24 -2.59
CA MET A 40 7.14 6.45 -3.73
C MET A 40 7.86 5.11 -3.77
N ILE A 41 7.11 4.03 -3.98
CA ILE A 41 7.64 2.67 -4.06
C ILE A 41 7.10 2.03 -5.33
N LEU A 42 7.97 1.83 -6.33
CA LEU A 42 7.63 0.98 -7.46
C LEU A 42 7.65 -0.46 -7.00
N ALA A 43 6.52 -1.16 -7.07
CA ALA A 43 6.36 -2.51 -6.58
C ALA A 43 5.73 -3.46 -7.60
N ARG A 44 6.03 -4.75 -7.44
CA ARG A 44 5.31 -5.86 -8.08
C ARG A 44 4.66 -6.73 -7.02
N LYS A 45 3.42 -7.16 -7.26
CA LYS A 45 2.73 -8.20 -6.48
C LYS A 45 2.33 -9.34 -7.41
N ARG A 46 2.48 -10.59 -6.95
CA ARG A 46 1.96 -11.77 -7.66
C ARG A 46 0.95 -12.48 -6.77
N THR A 47 -0.12 -12.98 -7.36
CA THR A 47 -1.14 -13.76 -6.67
C THR A 47 -1.24 -15.16 -7.28
N SER A 48 -1.63 -16.11 -6.45
CA SER A 48 -2.19 -17.38 -6.90
C SER A 48 -3.53 -17.16 -7.63
N ARG A 49 -4.21 -18.23 -8.03
CA ARG A 49 -5.54 -18.14 -8.65
C ARG A 49 -6.51 -17.42 -7.71
N ILE A 50 -7.26 -16.46 -8.23
CA ILE A 50 -8.27 -15.70 -7.48
C ILE A 50 -9.64 -16.18 -7.96
N VAL A 51 -10.28 -17.07 -7.21
CA VAL A 51 -11.59 -17.65 -7.56
C VAL A 51 -11.59 -18.22 -8.99
N THR A 52 -12.29 -17.59 -9.93
CA THR A 52 -12.37 -17.99 -11.35
C THR A 52 -11.21 -17.45 -12.19
N PHE A 53 -10.45 -16.50 -11.68
CA PHE A 53 -9.32 -15.89 -12.37
C PHE A 53 -8.03 -16.70 -12.16
N GLY A 54 -7.28 -16.88 -13.26
CA GLY A 54 -5.93 -17.44 -13.22
C GLY A 54 -4.95 -16.61 -12.37
N LYS A 55 -3.67 -17.00 -12.34
CA LYS A 55 -2.63 -16.24 -11.61
C LYS A 55 -2.54 -14.80 -12.13
N ARG A 56 -2.32 -13.82 -11.24
CA ARG A 56 -2.21 -12.40 -11.59
C ARG A 56 -0.89 -11.79 -11.17
N ASP A 57 -0.32 -10.95 -12.04
CA ASP A 57 0.77 -10.04 -11.68
C ASP A 57 0.25 -8.60 -11.69
N PHE A 58 0.63 -7.83 -10.68
CA PHE A 58 0.34 -6.41 -10.53
C PHE A 58 1.67 -5.67 -10.53
N THR A 59 1.74 -4.55 -11.23
CA THR A 59 2.89 -3.65 -11.19
C THR A 59 2.35 -2.24 -10.97
N PHE A 60 2.76 -1.61 -9.88
CA PHE A 60 2.20 -0.34 -9.44
C PHE A 60 3.25 0.50 -8.73
N VAL A 61 3.03 1.81 -8.69
CA VAL A 61 3.71 2.73 -7.79
C VAL A 61 2.80 2.94 -6.59
N SER A 62 3.29 2.62 -5.40
CA SER A 62 2.69 3.02 -4.14
C SER A 62 3.19 4.41 -3.79
N VAL A 63 2.29 5.30 -3.41
CA VAL A 63 2.59 6.66 -2.98
C VAL A 63 2.04 6.84 -1.59
N SER A 64 2.79 7.48 -0.71
CA SER A 64 2.33 7.91 0.61
C SER A 64 2.82 9.33 0.87
N ASP A 65 1.91 10.16 1.34
CA ASP A 65 2.16 11.55 1.71
C ASP A 65 2.19 11.72 3.24
N LEU A 66 2.71 12.85 3.68
CA LEU A 66 2.58 13.31 5.06
C LEU A 66 1.12 13.73 5.36
N PRO A 67 0.69 13.74 6.63
CA PRO A 67 -0.65 14.17 6.97
C PRO A 67 -0.83 15.65 6.62
N ARG A 68 -2.02 15.96 6.10
CA ARG A 68 -2.37 17.35 5.76
C ARG A 68 -2.50 18.20 7.02
N PRO A 69 -1.94 19.41 7.07
CA PRO A 69 -2.01 20.26 8.26
C PRO A 69 -3.44 20.64 8.69
N GLU A 70 -4.37 20.71 7.74
CA GLU A 70 -5.73 21.23 8.00
C GLU A 70 -6.63 20.21 8.72
N ASP A 71 -6.47 18.93 8.43
CA ASP A 71 -7.36 17.87 8.93
C ASP A 71 -6.64 16.63 9.49
N ASN A 72 -5.30 16.66 9.56
CA ASN A 72 -4.45 15.56 10.02
C ASN A 72 -4.73 14.22 9.31
N VAL A 73 -5.27 14.25 8.10
CA VAL A 73 -5.55 13.05 7.32
C VAL A 73 -4.30 12.62 6.58
N TRP A 74 -3.89 11.37 6.79
CA TRP A 74 -2.83 10.73 6.00
C TRP A 74 -3.44 10.16 4.73
N ILE A 75 -2.69 10.26 3.63
CA ILE A 75 -3.14 9.78 2.33
C ILE A 75 -2.09 8.81 1.78
N SER A 76 -2.55 7.64 1.34
CA SER A 76 -1.75 6.74 0.53
C SER A 76 -2.53 6.33 -0.71
N GLY A 77 -1.82 5.86 -1.74
CA GLY A 77 -2.45 5.39 -2.95
C GLY A 77 -1.56 4.47 -3.74
N THR A 78 -2.17 3.75 -4.66
CA THR A 78 -1.46 2.93 -5.65
C THR A 78 -1.93 3.30 -7.04
N VAL A 79 -0.99 3.38 -7.98
CA VAL A 79 -1.29 3.55 -9.41
C VAL A 79 -0.55 2.49 -10.19
N SER A 80 -1.27 1.75 -11.00
CA SER A 80 -0.74 0.69 -11.86
C SER A 80 0.13 1.29 -12.96
N VAL A 81 1.28 0.68 -13.22
CA VAL A 81 2.23 1.17 -14.22
C VAL A 81 2.74 0.05 -15.12
N SER A 82 3.05 0.42 -16.36
CA SER A 82 3.84 -0.41 -17.28
C SER A 82 5.27 0.10 -17.28
N THR A 83 6.24 -0.78 -16.99
CA THR A 83 7.66 -0.41 -16.96
C THR A 83 8.54 -1.57 -17.40
N PRO A 84 9.60 -1.31 -18.18
CA PRO A 84 10.58 -2.35 -18.56
C PRO A 84 11.28 -3.00 -17.37
N LYS A 85 11.38 -2.30 -16.22
CA LYS A 85 11.99 -2.84 -15.00
C LYS A 85 11.21 -4.03 -14.43
N PHE A 86 9.90 -4.02 -14.63
CA PHE A 86 8.98 -5.07 -14.19
C PHE A 86 8.11 -5.54 -15.37
N PRO A 87 8.70 -6.31 -16.31
CA PRO A 87 8.01 -6.80 -17.50
C PRO A 87 7.02 -7.93 -17.17
N ARG A 88 5.99 -8.13 -18.00
CA ARG A 88 4.96 -9.19 -17.78
C ARG A 88 5.61 -10.54 -17.46
N GLN A 89 5.11 -11.21 -16.41
CA GLN A 89 5.62 -12.53 -16.01
C GLN A 89 4.96 -13.67 -16.79
N LYS A 90 5.77 -14.59 -17.34
CA LYS A 90 5.26 -15.78 -18.04
C LYS A 90 4.38 -16.60 -17.10
N GLY A 91 3.18 -16.96 -17.58
CA GLY A 91 2.20 -17.74 -16.79
C GLY A 91 1.34 -16.91 -15.82
N TYR A 92 1.46 -15.58 -15.85
CA TYR A 92 0.61 -14.65 -15.11
C TYR A 92 -0.11 -13.69 -16.09
N THR A 93 -1.38 -13.39 -15.83
CA THR A 93 -2.09 -12.31 -16.52
C THR A 93 -1.83 -11.00 -15.79
N ARG A 94 -1.58 -9.91 -16.52
CA ARG A 94 -1.40 -8.57 -15.94
C ARG A 94 -2.76 -8.03 -15.47
N ALA A 95 -2.84 -7.76 -14.19
CA ALA A 95 -3.98 -7.09 -13.56
C ALA A 95 -3.59 -5.67 -13.12
N PHE A 96 -4.59 -4.83 -12.96
CA PHE A 96 -4.45 -3.44 -12.55
C PHE A 96 -5.18 -3.23 -11.22
N GLN A 97 -4.53 -2.50 -10.31
CA GLN A 97 -5.10 -2.10 -9.03
C GLN A 97 -4.70 -0.66 -8.75
N ASP A 98 -5.69 0.21 -8.82
CA ASP A 98 -5.54 1.61 -8.47
C ASP A 98 -6.34 1.88 -7.21
N SER A 99 -5.76 2.63 -6.28
CA SER A 99 -6.44 2.91 -5.02
C SER A 99 -5.97 4.21 -4.39
N ILE A 100 -6.84 4.76 -3.54
CA ILE A 100 -6.53 5.82 -2.60
C ILE A 100 -7.10 5.43 -1.25
N ALA A 101 -6.31 5.62 -0.19
CA ALA A 101 -6.67 5.37 1.19
C ALA A 101 -6.47 6.63 2.01
N PHE A 102 -7.46 6.94 2.84
CA PHE A 102 -7.46 8.04 3.78
C PHE A 102 -7.46 7.46 5.20
N TYR A 103 -6.54 7.94 6.02
CA TYR A 103 -6.42 7.55 7.42
C TYR A 103 -6.64 8.80 8.28
N GLN A 104 -7.73 8.80 9.02
CA GLN A 104 -8.07 9.87 9.95
C GLN A 104 -7.96 9.33 11.38
N GLU A 105 -7.16 10.00 12.21
CA GLU A 105 -7.06 9.67 13.62
C GLU A 105 -8.40 9.93 14.32
N LEU A 106 -8.83 8.98 15.15
CA LEU A 106 -10.00 9.12 16.00
C LEU A 106 -9.53 9.26 17.45
N SER A 107 -10.41 9.77 18.32
CA SER A 107 -10.17 9.69 19.75
C SER A 107 -9.98 8.22 20.17
N PRO A 108 -9.08 7.94 21.13
CA PRO A 108 -8.93 6.61 21.69
C PRO A 108 -10.27 6.05 22.17
N ASP A 109 -10.41 4.73 22.18
CA ASP A 109 -11.62 4.10 22.66
C ASP A 109 -11.85 4.40 24.15
N GLU A 110 -13.05 4.85 24.51
CA GLU A 110 -13.37 5.27 25.88
C GLU A 110 -13.35 4.11 26.89
N LYS A 111 -13.51 2.86 26.42
CA LYS A 111 -13.53 1.66 27.28
C LYS A 111 -12.18 0.98 27.32
N THR A 112 -11.47 0.89 26.20
CA THR A 112 -10.20 0.15 26.11
C THR A 112 -8.96 1.05 26.16
N GLY A 113 -9.11 2.35 25.88
CA GLY A 113 -8.00 3.30 25.77
C GLY A 113 -7.14 3.11 24.52
N GLU A 114 -7.56 2.25 23.58
CA GLU A 114 -6.78 1.92 22.39
C GLU A 114 -6.91 3.01 21.31
N ASP A 115 -5.81 3.26 20.60
CA ASP A 115 -5.79 4.17 19.45
C ASP A 115 -6.73 3.66 18.34
N ARG A 116 -7.42 4.59 17.68
CA ARG A 116 -8.36 4.28 16.61
C ARG A 116 -8.08 5.12 15.37
N THR A 117 -8.35 4.52 14.22
CA THR A 117 -8.21 5.19 12.92
C THR A 117 -9.44 4.90 12.07
N TYR A 118 -10.06 5.95 11.54
CA TYR A 118 -11.05 5.83 10.50
C TYR A 118 -10.36 5.67 9.15
N LEU A 119 -10.60 4.53 8.49
CA LEU A 119 -9.97 4.17 7.22
C LEU A 119 -11.01 4.15 6.12
N THR A 120 -10.82 5.00 5.11
CA THR A 120 -11.59 4.95 3.87
C THR A 120 -10.68 4.50 2.74
N ILE A 121 -11.05 3.43 2.02
CA ILE A 121 -10.33 2.96 0.85
C ILE A 121 -11.27 3.03 -0.35
N VAL A 122 -10.88 3.76 -1.38
CA VAL A 122 -11.49 3.71 -2.70
C VAL A 122 -10.55 2.94 -3.60
N CYS A 123 -11.03 1.83 -4.17
CA CYS A 123 -10.21 0.99 -5.03
C CYS A 123 -10.93 0.61 -6.32
N ARG A 124 -10.14 0.55 -7.40
CA ARG A 124 -10.51 -0.05 -8.67
C ARG A 124 -9.59 -1.22 -8.92
N ILE A 125 -10.17 -2.39 -9.17
CA ILE A 125 -9.43 -3.60 -9.49
C ILE A 125 -9.91 -4.10 -10.85
N ASP A 126 -8.98 -4.27 -11.77
CA ASP A 126 -9.22 -4.94 -13.05
C ASP A 126 -8.40 -6.23 -13.09
N LEU A 127 -9.11 -7.36 -13.06
CA LEU A 127 -8.54 -8.70 -13.11
C LEU A 127 -8.50 -9.29 -14.52
N ASN A 128 -9.03 -8.57 -15.51
CA ASN A 128 -9.04 -8.99 -16.90
C ASN A 128 -7.72 -8.62 -17.58
N ASP A 129 -7.36 -9.39 -18.61
CA ASP A 129 -6.23 -9.02 -19.46
C ASP A 129 -6.65 -7.85 -20.33
N SER A 130 -5.98 -6.70 -20.22
CA SER A 130 -5.97 -5.74 -21.31
C SER A 130 -4.97 -6.27 -22.36
N LYS A 131 -5.45 -7.14 -23.23
CA LYS A 131 -4.81 -7.54 -24.48
C LYS A 131 -5.81 -7.48 -25.61
#